data_AF-A0A0W0FGQ9-F1
#
_entry.id   AF-A0A0W0FGQ9-F1
#
_cell.length_a   1.000
_cell.length_b   1.000
_cell.length_c   1.000
_cell.angle_alpha   90.00
_cell.angle_beta   90.00
_cell.angle_gamma   90.00
#
_symmetry.space_group_name_H-M   'P 1'
#
loop_
_entity.id
_entity.type
_entity.pdbx_description
1 polymer ?
#
loop_
_entity_poly.entity_id
_entity_poly.type
_entity_poly.pdbx_seq_one_letter_code
_entity_poly.pdbx_strand_id
1 'polypeptide(L)' 'MPVSDIDESEASSYDSDEEYQLAQEEWEESIRQLQHLVSAVLLPLVGKWLGRRWSYWAYARYLRLGLGKFFIFDK' A
#
# COMPACT_ATOMS: atom_id res chain seq x y z
N MET A 1 44.77 14.32 -33.18
CA MET A 1 43.90 15.11 -32.29
C MET A 1 42.85 14.15 -31.76
N PRO A 2 42.82 13.78 -30.45
CA PRO A 2 41.72 13.00 -29.92
C PRO A 2 40.52 13.93 -29.72
N VAL A 3 39.40 13.60 -30.37
CA VAL A 3 38.12 14.29 -30.24
C VAL A 3 37.30 13.60 -29.16
N SER A 4 36.98 14.36 -28.10
CA SER A 4 35.71 14.31 -27.37
C SER A 4 35.16 12.93 -26.96
N ASP A 5 35.77 12.27 -25.98
CA ASP A 5 35.14 11.20 -25.19
C ASP A 5 34.31 11.74 -23.99
N ILE A 6 34.25 13.07 -23.81
CA ILE A 6 33.61 13.71 -22.63
C ILE A 6 32.12 14.04 -22.85
N ASP A 7 31.63 13.98 -24.10
CA ASP A 7 30.29 14.50 -24.43
C ASP A 7 29.21 13.41 -24.54
N GLU A 8 29.57 12.15 -24.85
CA GLU A 8 28.58 11.06 -24.97
C GLU A 8 28.03 10.61 -23.60
N SER A 9 28.86 10.58 -22.56
CA SER A 9 28.40 10.16 -21.23
C SER A 9 27.49 11.20 -20.57
N GLU A 10 27.76 12.50 -20.73
CA GLU A 10 26.86 13.54 -20.22
C GLU A 10 25.57 13.62 -21.05
N ALA A 11 25.65 13.58 -22.38
CA ALA A 11 24.45 13.54 -23.24
C ALA A 11 23.56 12.33 -22.94
N SER A 12 24.15 11.14 -22.69
CA SER A 12 23.39 9.95 -22.28
C SER A 12 22.79 10.05 -20.89
N SER A 13 23.42 10.79 -19.97
CA SER A 13 22.92 11.01 -18.61
C SER A 13 21.73 11.97 -18.61
N TYR A 14 21.80 13.04 -19.39
CA TYR A 14 20.68 13.98 -19.54
C TYR A 14 19.46 13.32 -20.20
N ASP A 15 19.67 12.50 -21.24
CA ASP A 15 18.59 11.72 -21.89
C ASP A 15 17.98 10.69 -20.94
N SER A 16 18.81 10.01 -20.14
CA SER A 16 18.34 9.03 -19.15
C SER A 16 17.58 9.66 -18.00
N ASP A 17 17.93 10.87 -17.56
CA ASP A 17 17.23 11.60 -16.50
C ASP A 17 15.87 12.13 -16.98
N GLU A 18 15.74 12.52 -18.25
CA GLU A 18 14.48 12.91 -18.88
C GLU A 18 13.55 11.70 -19.08
N GLU A 19 14.08 10.57 -19.56
CA GLU A 19 13.32 9.31 -19.70
C GLU A 19 12.82 8.80 -18.34
N TYR A 20 13.65 8.90 -17.29
CA TYR A 20 13.26 8.52 -15.93
C TYR A 20 12.15 9.42 -15.37
N GLN A 21 12.20 10.73 -15.66
CA GLN A 21 11.14 11.66 -15.27
C GLN A 21 9.81 11.36 -16.00
N LEU A 22 9.87 11.08 -17.30
CA LEU A 22 8.69 10.69 -18.09
C LEU A 22 8.06 9.39 -17.56
N ALA A 23 8.90 8.37 -17.31
CA ALA A 23 8.45 7.09 -16.75
C ALA A 23 7.84 7.24 -15.35
N GLN A 24 8.34 8.19 -14.55
CA GLN A 24 7.79 8.49 -13.22
C GLN A 24 6.42 9.17 -13.31
N GLU A 25 6.22 10.09 -14.26
CA GLU A 25 4.91 10.70 -14.53
C GLU A 25 3.88 9.65 -14.98
N GLU A 26 4.24 8.79 -15.94
CA GLU A 26 3.41 7.69 -16.41
C GLU A 26 3.08 6.70 -15.27
N TRP A 27 4.05 6.43 -14.40
CA TRP A 27 3.85 5.55 -13.24
C TRP A 27 2.84 6.15 -12.26
N GLU A 28 2.92 7.45 -11.95
CA GLU A 28 1.96 8.11 -11.06
C GLU A 28 0.53 8.06 -11.62
N GLU A 29 0.36 8.26 -12.92
CA GLU A 29 -0.95 8.14 -13.57
C GLU A 29 -1.52 6.73 -13.43
N SER A 30 -0.68 5.70 -13.66
CA SER A 30 -1.06 4.30 -13.52
C SER A 30 -1.44 3.93 -12.07
N ILE A 31 -0.73 4.48 -11.07
CA ILE A 31 -1.00 4.22 -9.64
C ILE A 31 -2.31 4.85 -9.18
N ARG A 32 -2.61 6.08 -9.62
CA ARG A 32 -3.89 6.74 -9.29
C ARG A 32 -5.07 5.95 -9.84
N GLN A 33 -4.92 5.32 -10.99
CA GLN A 33 -5.94 4.46 -11.57
C GLN A 33 -6.06 3.13 -10.79
N LEU A 34 -4.93 2.51 -10.44
CA LEU A 34 -4.91 1.29 -9.63
C LEU A 34 -5.56 1.52 -8.26
N GLN A 35 -5.45 2.70 -7.65
CA GLN A 35 -6.10 3.01 -6.38
C GLN A 35 -7.62 2.81 -6.41
N HIS A 36 -8.28 3.18 -7.51
CA HIS A 36 -9.72 3.00 -7.67
C HIS A 36 -10.10 1.51 -7.71
N LEU A 37 -9.38 0.72 -8.52
CA LEU A 37 -9.60 -0.72 -8.63
C LEU A 37 -9.25 -1.45 -7.33
N VAL A 38 -8.16 -1.05 -6.68
CA VAL A 38 -7.74 -1.57 -5.38
C VAL A 38 -8.85 -1.31 -4.38
N SER A 39 -9.44 -0.12 -4.26
CA SER A 39 -10.54 0.08 -3.30
C SER A 39 -11.74 -0.83 -3.59
N ALA A 40 -12.13 -0.98 -4.86
CA ALA A 40 -13.24 -1.82 -5.28
C ALA A 40 -13.02 -3.32 -5.03
N VAL A 41 -11.76 -3.79 -5.02
CA VAL A 41 -11.41 -5.21 -4.82
C VAL A 41 -10.94 -5.49 -3.38
N LEU A 42 -10.19 -4.58 -2.78
CA LEU A 42 -9.65 -4.65 -1.44
C LEU A 42 -10.78 -4.53 -0.40
N LEU A 43 -11.76 -3.64 -0.59
CA LEU A 43 -12.92 -3.55 0.31
C LEU A 43 -13.69 -4.88 0.43
N PRO A 44 -14.13 -5.55 -0.66
CA PRO A 44 -14.84 -6.83 -0.54
C PRO A 44 -13.94 -7.97 -0.06
N LEU A 45 -12.65 -7.98 -0.40
CA LEU A 45 -11.71 -9.00 0.09
C LEU A 45 -11.45 -8.85 1.60
N VAL A 46 -11.08 -7.66 2.04
CA VAL A 46 -10.85 -7.34 3.45
C VAL A 46 -12.14 -7.52 4.23
N GLY A 47 -13.28 -7.04 3.72
CA GLY A 47 -14.59 -7.21 4.36
C GLY A 47 -14.96 -8.68 4.59
N LYS A 48 -14.77 -9.55 3.58
CA LYS A 48 -15.05 -10.99 3.70
C LYS A 48 -14.09 -11.70 4.65
N TRP A 49 -12.84 -11.25 4.72
CA TRP A 49 -11.81 -11.83 5.59
C TRP A 49 -11.95 -11.36 7.04
N LEU A 50 -12.16 -10.06 7.26
CA LEU A 50 -12.49 -9.48 8.56
C LEU A 50 -13.80 -10.05 9.10
N GLY A 51 -14.87 -10.13 8.32
CA GLY A 51 -16.15 -10.63 8.83
C GLY A 51 -16.08 -12.02 9.47
N ARG A 52 -15.32 -12.96 8.89
CA ARG A 52 -15.17 -14.32 9.44
C ARG A 52 -14.10 -14.44 10.52
N ARG A 53 -12.95 -13.77 10.35
CA ARG A 53 -11.82 -13.91 11.30
C ARG A 53 -11.87 -12.92 12.46
N TRP A 54 -12.41 -11.72 12.27
CA TRP A 54 -12.53 -10.72 13.34
C TRP A 54 -13.71 -10.97 14.26
N SER A 55 -14.77 -11.64 13.84
CA SER A 55 -15.90 -11.90 14.75
C SER A 55 -15.45 -12.65 16.02
N TYR A 56 -14.65 -13.71 15.86
CA TYR A 56 -14.08 -14.45 16.98
C TYR A 56 -12.98 -13.69 17.70
N TRP A 57 -12.11 -12.98 16.96
CA TRP A 57 -11.02 -12.21 17.58
C TRP A 57 -11.54 -11.02 18.40
N ALA A 58 -12.50 -10.25 17.88
CA ALA A 58 -13.12 -9.12 18.56
C ALA A 58 -13.95 -9.58 19.77
N TYR A 59 -14.70 -10.68 19.66
CA TYR A 59 -15.41 -11.26 20.80
C TYR A 59 -14.45 -11.76 21.87
N ALA A 60 -13.39 -12.49 21.49
CA ALA A 60 -12.35 -12.92 22.41
C ALA A 60 -11.60 -11.74 23.04
N ARG A 61 -11.33 -10.67 22.27
CA ARG A 61 -10.70 -9.43 22.76
C ARG A 61 -11.63 -8.67 23.70
N TYR A 62 -12.94 -8.60 23.41
CA TYR A 62 -13.97 -7.99 24.24
C TYR A 62 -14.13 -8.72 25.57
N LEU A 63 -14.20 -10.06 25.55
CA LEU A 63 -14.19 -10.87 26.76
C LEU A 63 -12.89 -10.70 27.55
N ARG A 64 -11.74 -10.61 26.86
CA ARG A 64 -10.42 -10.44 27.48
C ARG A 64 -10.19 -9.02 28.03
N LEU A 65 -10.86 -8.01 27.50
CA LEU A 65 -10.80 -6.61 27.98
C LEU A 65 -11.80 -6.30 29.10
N GLY A 66 -12.62 -7.28 29.52
CA GLY A 66 -12.98 -7.40 30.93
C GLY A 66 -14.28 -6.72 31.39
N LEU A 67 -15.43 -7.02 30.77
CA LEU A 67 -16.73 -6.81 31.42
C LEU A 67 -17.35 -8.08 32.03
N GLY A 68 -16.85 -9.27 31.71
CA GLY A 68 -17.47 -10.53 32.16
C GLY A 68 -17.12 -11.00 33.57
N LYS A 69 -16.01 -10.55 34.16
CA LYS A 69 -15.54 -11.00 35.48
C LYS A 69 -15.94 -10.11 36.65
N PHE A 70 -16.30 -8.85 36.40
CA PHE A 70 -16.68 -7.91 37.47
C PHE A 70 -18.13 -8.10 37.93
N PHE A 71 -19.02 -8.63 37.09
CA PHE A 71 -20.46 -8.72 37.41
C PHE A 71 -20.90 -10.05 38.04
N ILE A 72 -20.08 -11.11 38.04
CA ILE A 72 -20.51 -12.45 38.48
C ILE A 72 -19.89 -12.86 39.83
N PHE A 73 -18.90 -12.12 40.35
CA PHE A 73 -18.19 -12.48 41.58
C PHE A 73 -18.69 -11.76 42.85
N ASP A 74 -19.77 -10.99 42.77
CA ASP A 74 -20.38 -10.29 43.92
C ASP A 74 -21.67 -10.99 44.38
N LYS A 75 -21.59 -12.30 44.63
CA LYS A 75 -22.62 -13.07 45.32
C LYS A 75 -22.01 -13.99 46.37
#